data_AF-A0A6J4PWP1-F1
#
_entry.id   AF-A0A6J4PWP1-F1
#
_cell.length_a   1.000
_cell.length_b   1.000
_cell.length_c   1.000
_cell.angle_alpha   90.00
_cell.angle_beta   90.00
_cell.angle_gamma   90.00
#
_symmetry.space_group_name_H-M   'P 1'
#
loop_
_entity.id
_entity.type
_entity.pdbx_description
1 polymer ?
#
loop_
_entity_poly.entity_id
_entity_poly.type
_entity_poly.pdbx_seq_one_letter_code
_entity_poly.pdbx_strand_id
1 'polypeptide(L)'
;MTTRPSFDPSPKPGDEVRSTTCYMCACRCGIDVHLKDGKVAYIEGNRDHPVNKGVLCAKGSAGILQINSPARLRAPLLRTGPRGSGQFKEISWDEALALATSWLQPLRDTAPEKLAFFTGRDQSQSFTSLWAQAYGTPNYAAHGGFCSVNMAAAGIYTLGGAFWEFGAPDWDRARLFLLFGVAEDHDSNPIKIGLGKLKARGAKVIGINPIRTGYNAVADDWLGITPGSDGLLVLSLIHCLLQSGKIDLPYLARLTNAPCLVNEDPQSPQHGLLLKDDAGKPLVIDRRTGHPAPWDGEGVEPDLSATLRRAGVTHRPVLHHLATRYLAPAFAPEAIADRTGLPAARIRQLAAEIAQAAFDDPPVLHRPWTDFRGHRHETMPGRAVAIHAMRGISAHSNGFQTARAIHLLQALIGAV
;
A
#
# COMPACT_ATOMS: atom_id res chain seq x y z
N MET A 1 12.93 45.25 -48.66
CA MET A 1 12.83 43.87 -48.17
C MET A 1 13.13 43.87 -46.69
N THR A 2 12.11 43.79 -45.83
CA THR A 2 12.27 43.65 -44.38
C THR A 2 12.57 42.20 -44.06
N THR A 3 13.83 41.89 -43.78
CA THR A 3 14.26 40.58 -43.27
C THR A 3 13.66 40.38 -41.88
N ARG A 4 12.63 39.54 -41.75
CA ARG A 4 12.18 39.07 -40.44
C ARG A 4 13.33 38.28 -39.80
N PRO A 5 13.74 38.58 -38.56
CA PRO A 5 14.74 37.78 -37.88
C PRO A 5 14.26 36.33 -37.77
N SER A 6 15.12 35.39 -38.17
CA SER A 6 14.88 33.96 -38.01
C SER A 6 14.95 33.63 -36.52
N PHE A 7 13.80 33.40 -35.91
CA PHE A 7 13.69 32.97 -34.52
C PHE A 7 13.54 31.44 -34.50
N ASP A 8 14.41 30.76 -33.77
CA ASP A 8 14.20 29.36 -33.40
C ASP A 8 13.34 29.33 -32.12
N PRO A 9 12.06 28.92 -32.19
CA PRO A 9 11.20 28.87 -31.01
C PRO A 9 11.53 27.71 -30.06
N SER A 10 12.41 26.77 -30.45
CA SER A 10 12.73 25.60 -29.64
C SER A 10 14.23 25.27 -29.67
N PRO A 11 15.09 26.18 -29.20
CA PRO A 11 16.52 25.92 -29.15
C PRO A 11 16.79 24.74 -28.22
N LYS A 12 17.81 23.94 -28.56
CA LYS A 12 18.27 22.85 -27.69
C LYS A 12 18.70 23.45 -26.34
N PRO A 13 18.18 22.96 -25.21
CA PRO A 13 18.47 23.54 -23.90
C PRO A 13 19.88 23.19 -23.38
N GLY A 14 20.57 22.24 -24.01
CA GLY A 14 21.90 21.77 -23.62
C GLY A 14 22.72 21.19 -24.78
N ASP A 15 24.02 20.98 -24.52
CA ASP A 15 24.99 20.33 -25.41
C ASP A 15 25.11 18.81 -25.14
N GLU A 16 24.67 18.35 -23.97
CA GLU A 16 24.71 16.96 -23.52
C GLU A 16 23.43 16.58 -22.76
N VAL A 17 22.98 15.33 -22.89
CA VAL A 17 21.83 14.80 -22.15
C VAL A 17 22.26 13.56 -21.35
N ARG A 18 21.90 13.52 -20.07
CA ARG A 18 22.10 12.37 -19.18
C ARG A 18 20.78 11.92 -18.59
N SER A 19 20.47 10.64 -18.74
CA SER A 19 19.26 10.06 -18.16
C SER A 19 19.51 9.56 -16.74
N THR A 20 18.57 9.85 -15.83
CA THR A 20 18.60 9.38 -14.44
C THR A 20 17.17 9.30 -13.87
N THR A 21 17.02 9.11 -12.57
CA THR A 21 15.72 9.05 -11.89
C THR A 21 15.50 10.28 -11.00
N CYS A 22 14.25 10.78 -11.01
CA CYS A 22 13.82 11.86 -10.14
C CYS A 22 13.73 11.39 -8.69
N TYR A 23 14.42 12.10 -7.80
CA TYR A 23 14.49 11.75 -6.38
C TYR A 23 13.48 12.50 -5.48
N MET A 24 12.63 13.34 -6.06
CA MET A 24 11.71 14.23 -5.33
C MET A 24 10.57 13.53 -4.59
N CYS A 25 10.12 12.38 -5.11
CA CYS A 25 9.10 11.55 -4.47
C CYS A 25 9.38 10.09 -4.80
N ALA A 26 8.61 9.18 -4.20
CA ALA A 26 8.86 7.76 -4.34
C ALA A 26 8.50 7.14 -5.71
N CYS A 27 7.89 7.88 -6.64
CA CYS A 27 7.55 7.38 -7.98
C CYS A 27 8.77 7.08 -8.87
N ARG A 28 9.93 7.68 -8.58
CA ARG A 28 11.18 7.49 -9.34
C ARG A 28 11.00 7.65 -10.85
N CYS A 29 10.28 8.70 -11.26
CA CYS A 29 10.10 9.03 -12.67
C CYS A 29 11.47 9.17 -13.36
N GLY A 30 11.63 8.59 -14.55
CA GLY A 30 12.81 8.81 -15.36
C GLY A 30 12.85 10.25 -15.85
N ILE A 31 14.03 10.84 -15.82
CA ILE A 31 14.29 12.21 -16.24
C ILE A 31 15.49 12.26 -17.17
N ASP A 32 15.45 13.20 -18.11
CA ASP A 32 16.57 13.58 -18.94
C ASP A 32 17.08 14.94 -18.45
N VAL A 33 18.35 14.95 -18.06
CA VAL A 33 19.06 16.12 -17.53
C VAL A 33 19.91 16.68 -18.65
N HIS A 34 19.53 17.86 -19.13
CA HIS A 34 20.24 18.60 -20.14
C HIS A 34 21.34 19.43 -19.48
N LEU A 35 22.57 19.20 -19.91
CA LEU A 35 23.75 19.93 -19.49
C LEU A 35 24.11 20.98 -20.54
N LYS A 36 24.66 22.09 -20.10
CA LYS A 36 25.30 23.10 -20.94
C LYS A 36 26.60 23.51 -20.28
N ASP A 37 27.73 23.35 -20.97
CA ASP A 37 29.06 23.63 -20.43
C ASP A 37 29.30 22.87 -19.09
N GLY A 38 28.83 21.62 -19.01
CA GLY A 38 28.94 20.76 -17.83
C GLY A 38 28.02 21.12 -16.65
N LYS A 39 27.12 22.10 -16.80
CA LYS A 39 26.16 22.51 -15.75
C LYS A 39 24.74 22.14 -16.13
N VAL A 40 23.93 21.78 -15.13
CA VAL A 40 22.50 21.49 -15.35
C VAL A 40 21.78 22.74 -15.85
N ALA A 41 21.22 22.65 -17.05
CA ALA A 41 20.50 23.74 -17.71
C ALA A 41 18.99 23.50 -17.72
N TYR A 42 18.55 22.26 -17.90
CA TYR A 42 17.14 21.89 -17.97
C TYR A 42 16.91 20.43 -17.55
N ILE A 43 15.72 20.15 -17.01
CA ILE A 43 15.30 18.79 -16.64
C ILE A 43 13.91 18.56 -17.22
N GLU A 44 13.76 17.47 -17.96
CA GLU A 44 12.46 16.99 -18.46
C GLU A 44 12.25 15.52 -18.13
N GLY A 45 11.05 15.02 -18.39
CA GLY A 45 10.75 13.60 -18.20
C GLY A 45 11.32 12.77 -19.35
N ASN A 46 11.94 11.64 -19.01
CA ASN A 46 12.41 10.68 -19.98
C ASN A 46 11.24 9.91 -20.61
N ARG A 47 11.12 9.98 -21.94
CA ARG A 47 10.00 9.39 -22.72
C ARG A 47 10.06 7.87 -22.79
N ASP A 48 11.25 7.29 -22.72
CA ASP A 48 11.49 5.85 -22.77
C ASP A 48 11.30 5.19 -21.40
N HIS A 49 11.23 5.97 -20.32
CA HIS A 49 11.08 5.44 -18.98
C HIS A 49 9.66 4.85 -18.77
N PRO A 50 9.55 3.58 -18.32
CA PRO A 50 8.29 2.83 -18.36
C PRO A 50 7.22 3.39 -17.40
N VAL A 51 7.64 4.03 -16.31
CA VAL A 51 6.76 4.52 -15.24
C VAL A 51 6.02 5.79 -15.65
N ASN A 52 6.73 6.79 -16.17
CA ASN A 52 6.19 8.13 -16.40
C ASN A 52 6.08 8.51 -17.88
N LYS A 53 6.74 7.79 -18.80
CA LYS A 53 6.63 7.98 -20.25
C LYS A 53 6.76 9.45 -20.69
N GLY A 54 7.74 10.15 -20.11
CA GLY A 54 8.01 11.57 -20.39
C GLY A 54 7.25 12.58 -19.53
N VAL A 55 6.22 12.17 -18.78
CA VAL A 55 5.51 13.08 -17.88
C VAL A 55 6.37 13.40 -16.66
N LEU A 56 6.52 14.68 -16.34
CA LEU A 56 7.24 15.14 -15.15
C LEU A 56 6.40 16.14 -14.37
N CYS A 57 6.33 15.96 -13.05
CA CYS A 57 5.59 16.88 -12.19
C CYS A 57 6.40 18.16 -11.92
N ALA A 58 5.75 19.18 -11.35
CA ALA A 58 6.41 20.44 -10.99
C ALA A 58 7.62 20.23 -10.06
N LYS A 59 7.53 19.31 -9.10
CA LYS A 59 8.64 18.98 -8.18
C LYS A 59 9.86 18.45 -8.96
N GLY A 60 9.64 17.52 -9.88
CA GLY A 60 10.72 16.94 -10.69
C GLY A 60 11.35 17.97 -11.62
N SER A 61 10.52 18.78 -12.28
CA SER A 61 10.98 19.85 -13.18
C SER A 61 11.80 20.91 -12.43
N ALA A 62 11.43 21.18 -11.17
CA ALA A 62 12.15 22.10 -10.29
C ALA A 62 13.44 21.49 -9.69
N GLY A 63 13.85 20.27 -10.06
CA GLY A 63 15.05 19.62 -9.50
C GLY A 63 16.34 20.41 -9.67
N ILE A 64 16.45 21.20 -10.74
CA ILE A 64 17.55 22.13 -10.98
C ILE A 64 17.75 23.12 -9.83
N LEU A 65 16.67 23.53 -9.15
CA LEU A 65 16.73 24.47 -8.04
C LEU A 65 17.43 23.90 -6.82
N GLN A 66 17.46 22.57 -6.63
CA GLN A 66 18.25 21.96 -5.55
C GLN A 66 19.75 22.05 -5.83
N ILE A 67 20.15 21.85 -7.08
CA ILE A 67 21.56 21.85 -7.51
C ILE A 67 22.14 23.26 -7.46
N ASN A 68 21.35 24.24 -7.91
CA ASN A 68 21.73 25.64 -8.02
C ASN A 68 21.33 26.47 -6.78
N SER A 69 20.75 25.85 -5.74
CA SER A 69 20.32 26.57 -4.54
C SER A 69 21.52 27.26 -3.88
N PRO A 70 21.41 28.56 -3.51
CA PRO A 70 22.43 29.22 -2.71
C PRO A 70 22.58 28.57 -1.33
N ALA A 71 21.54 27.88 -0.83
CA ALA A 71 21.55 27.17 0.44
C ALA A 71 22.13 25.74 0.35
N ARG A 72 22.58 25.29 -0.83
CA ARG A 72 23.18 23.95 -0.97
C ARG A 72 24.49 23.88 -0.18
N LEU A 73 24.59 22.88 0.70
CA LEU A 73 25.81 22.58 1.44
C LEU A 73 26.92 22.15 0.48
N ARG A 74 28.11 22.78 0.62
CA ARG A 74 29.28 22.53 -0.26
C ARG A 74 30.46 21.90 0.49
N ALA A 75 30.49 22.05 1.81
CA ALA A 75 31.49 21.50 2.70
C ALA A 75 30.84 21.06 4.03
N PRO A 76 31.49 20.19 4.81
CA PRO A 76 31.10 19.91 6.18
C PRO A 76 31.12 21.18 7.05
N LEU A 77 30.14 21.31 7.94
CA LEU A 77 29.97 22.49 8.80
C LEU A 77 30.00 22.09 10.28
N LEU A 78 30.89 22.72 11.05
CA LEU A 78 30.96 22.59 12.50
C LEU A 78 30.17 23.72 13.16
N ARG A 79 29.21 23.37 14.01
CA ARG A 79 28.46 24.36 14.81
C ARG A 79 29.37 24.98 15.86
N THR A 80 29.49 26.30 15.86
CA THR A 80 30.32 27.07 16.82
C THR A 80 29.50 27.81 17.87
N GLY A 81 28.20 28.03 17.64
CA GLY A 81 27.28 28.68 18.58
C GLY A 81 26.21 27.75 19.17
N PRO A 82 25.23 28.28 19.92
CA PRO A 82 24.09 27.52 20.44
C PRO A 82 23.30 26.82 19.31
N ARG A 83 22.65 25.68 19.62
CA ARG A 83 21.77 25.01 18.65
C ARG A 83 20.65 25.96 18.20
N GLY A 84 20.40 26.01 16.89
CA GLY A 84 19.43 26.93 16.29
C GLY A 84 19.95 28.33 15.96
N SER A 85 21.18 28.69 16.38
CA SER A 85 21.75 30.03 16.12
C SER A 85 22.21 30.28 14.67
N GLY A 86 22.34 29.24 13.86
CA GLY A 86 22.89 29.35 12.51
C GLY A 86 24.40 29.61 12.45
N GLN A 87 25.11 29.56 13.59
CA GLN A 87 26.56 29.81 13.64
C GLN A 87 27.35 28.54 13.35
N PHE A 88 28.00 28.52 12.19
CA PHE A 88 28.82 27.42 11.70
C PHE A 88 30.16 27.90 11.15
N LYS A 89 31.16 27.02 11.21
CA LYS A 89 32.45 27.15 10.55
C LYS A 89 32.62 25.99 9.57
N GLU A 90 33.07 26.27 8.35
CA GLU A 90 33.48 25.21 7.41
C GLU A 90 34.70 24.46 7.94
N ILE A 91 34.66 23.13 7.86
CA ILE A 91 35.77 22.23 8.25
C ILE A 91 36.07 21.24 7.11
N SER A 92 37.24 20.61 7.14
CA SER A 92 37.58 19.59 6.16
C SER A 92 36.80 18.30 6.40
N TRP A 93 36.74 17.43 5.38
CA TRP A 93 36.17 16.09 5.53
C TRP A 93 36.94 15.24 6.55
N ASP A 94 38.28 15.34 6.58
CA ASP A 94 39.10 14.61 7.54
C ASP A 94 38.80 15.04 8.98
N GLU A 95 38.66 16.36 9.21
CA GLU A 95 38.28 16.90 10.52
C GLU A 95 36.86 16.44 10.91
N ALA A 96 35.90 16.49 9.98
CA ALA A 96 34.52 16.07 10.24
C ALA A 96 34.42 14.57 10.59
N LEU A 97 35.14 13.72 9.85
CA LEU A 97 35.17 12.28 10.09
C LEU A 97 35.90 11.95 11.40
N ALA A 98 37.02 12.60 11.69
CA ALA A 98 37.75 12.43 12.96
C ALA A 98 36.88 12.82 14.17
N LEU A 99 36.12 13.92 14.07
CA LEU A 99 35.18 14.32 15.12
C LEU A 99 34.06 13.29 15.28
N ALA A 100 33.42 12.87 14.18
CA ALA A 100 32.35 11.88 14.22
C ALA A 100 32.82 10.55 14.84
N THR A 101 33.99 10.04 14.44
CA THR A 101 34.54 8.79 15.00
C THR A 101 34.94 8.97 16.47
N SER A 102 35.49 10.12 16.87
CA SER A 102 35.84 10.38 18.28
C SER A 102 34.61 10.32 19.21
N TRP A 103 33.43 10.73 18.74
CA TRP A 103 32.19 10.67 19.51
C TRP A 103 31.56 9.28 19.51
N LEU A 104 31.66 8.59 18.37
CA LEU A 104 30.98 7.32 18.13
C LEU A 104 31.78 6.12 18.66
N GLN A 105 33.11 6.14 18.61
CA GLN A 105 33.96 5.01 19.01
C GLN A 105 33.72 4.57 20.47
N PRO A 106 33.70 5.46 21.48
CA PRO A 106 33.48 5.04 22.87
C PRO A 106 32.11 4.39 23.08
N LEU A 107 31.08 4.88 22.37
CA LEU A 107 29.74 4.30 22.41
C LEU A 107 29.73 2.94 21.72
N ARG A 108 30.38 2.79 20.56
CA ARG A 108 30.50 1.51 19.87
C ARG A 108 31.11 0.43 20.77
N ASP A 109 32.15 0.78 21.52
CA ASP A 109 32.92 -0.17 22.32
C ASP A 109 32.19 -0.59 23.62
N THR A 110 31.31 0.27 24.15
CA THR A 110 30.75 0.07 25.50
C THR A 110 29.23 -0.01 25.56
N ALA A 111 28.53 0.67 24.66
CA ALA A 111 27.08 0.83 24.70
C ALA A 111 26.53 1.23 23.31
N PRO A 112 26.71 0.41 22.26
CA PRO A 112 26.31 0.77 20.90
C PRO A 112 24.80 1.02 20.79
N GLU A 113 24.00 0.43 21.68
CA GLU A 113 22.57 0.65 21.78
C GLU A 113 22.17 2.08 22.15
N LYS A 114 23.07 2.88 22.72
CA LYS A 114 22.78 4.29 23.02
C LYS A 114 22.77 5.19 21.78
N LEU A 115 23.28 4.71 20.63
CA LEU A 115 23.17 5.44 19.38
C LEU A 115 21.79 5.21 18.77
N ALA A 116 21.04 6.28 18.52
CA ALA A 116 19.85 6.23 17.68
C ALA A 116 20.16 6.79 16.29
N PHE A 117 19.93 6.00 15.24
CA PHE A 117 20.25 6.35 13.86
C PHE A 117 18.98 6.42 13.01
N PHE A 118 18.49 7.63 12.79
CA PHE A 118 17.28 7.89 12.03
C PHE A 118 17.60 8.51 10.68
N THR A 119 17.10 7.90 9.61
CA THR A 119 17.21 8.48 8.27
C THR A 119 15.87 8.97 7.76
N GLY A 120 15.92 9.97 6.89
CA GLY A 120 14.75 10.43 6.14
C GLY A 120 14.29 9.39 5.12
N ARG A 121 13.57 9.83 4.08
CA ARG A 121 13.32 8.98 2.92
C ARG A 121 14.58 8.97 2.03
N ASP A 122 15.60 8.22 2.44
CA ASP A 122 16.70 7.84 1.56
C ASP A 122 16.35 6.54 0.80
N GLN A 123 16.94 6.29 -0.37
CA GLN A 123 16.90 4.97 -1.03
C GLN A 123 18.16 4.16 -0.73
N SER A 124 19.01 4.67 0.15
CA SER A 124 20.18 3.98 0.64
C SER A 124 19.88 3.21 1.92
N GLN A 125 18.60 2.88 2.21
CA GLN A 125 18.21 2.17 3.43
C GLN A 125 18.99 0.88 3.62
N SER A 126 19.27 0.14 2.55
CA SER A 126 20.15 -1.03 2.62
C SER A 126 21.54 -0.68 3.13
N PHE A 127 22.14 0.42 2.67
CA PHE A 127 23.46 0.87 3.10
C PHE A 127 23.44 1.48 4.50
N THR A 128 22.44 2.30 4.83
CA THR A 128 22.31 2.95 6.15
C THR A 128 21.94 1.93 7.23
N SER A 129 21.10 0.93 6.93
CA SER A 129 20.86 -0.22 7.80
C SER A 129 22.10 -1.11 7.95
N LEU A 130 22.84 -1.38 6.86
CA LEU A 130 24.11 -2.12 6.94
C LEU A 130 25.11 -1.41 7.86
N TRP A 131 25.24 -0.09 7.72
CA TRP A 131 26.11 0.71 8.59
C TRP A 131 25.69 0.62 10.06
N ALA A 132 24.39 0.78 10.35
CA ALA A 132 23.87 0.71 11.72
C ALA A 132 24.08 -0.66 12.36
N GLN A 133 23.87 -1.74 11.58
CA GLN A 133 24.13 -3.11 12.01
C GLN A 133 25.62 -3.35 12.26
N ALA A 134 26.51 -2.88 11.38
CA ALA A 134 27.96 -2.98 11.55
C ALA A 134 28.49 -2.16 12.74
N TYR A 135 27.82 -1.05 13.06
CA TYR A 135 28.07 -0.28 14.27
C TYR A 135 27.61 -1.03 15.53
N GLY A 136 26.54 -1.82 15.43
CA GLY A 136 25.98 -2.62 16.53
C GLY A 136 24.79 -1.99 17.23
N THR A 137 24.20 -0.92 16.66
CA THR A 137 22.99 -0.32 17.25
C THR A 137 21.72 -1.05 16.79
N PRO A 138 20.82 -1.46 17.71
CA PRO A 138 19.49 -1.91 17.36
C PRO A 138 18.52 -0.75 17.07
N ASN A 139 18.90 0.48 17.41
CA ASN A 139 18.05 1.67 17.36
C ASN A 139 18.22 2.42 16.04
N TYR A 140 17.91 1.75 14.92
CA TYR A 140 17.90 2.37 13.60
C TYR A 140 16.53 2.29 12.94
N ALA A 141 16.10 3.40 12.33
CA ALA A 141 14.81 3.46 11.64
C ALA A 141 14.83 4.49 10.52
N ALA A 142 13.90 4.34 9.59
CA ALA A 142 13.68 5.29 8.50
C ALA A 142 12.30 5.94 8.61
N HIS A 143 12.01 6.87 7.69
CA HIS A 143 10.73 7.58 7.60
C HIS A 143 9.48 6.68 7.61
N GLY A 144 9.58 5.40 7.23
CA GLY A 144 8.44 4.48 7.07
C GLY A 144 7.50 4.42 8.29
N GLY A 145 8.04 4.51 9.51
CA GLY A 145 7.25 4.48 10.74
C GLY A 145 6.23 5.63 10.88
N PHE A 146 6.47 6.76 10.21
CA PHE A 146 5.54 7.91 10.20
C PHE A 146 4.47 7.83 9.10
N CYS A 147 4.62 6.91 8.15
CA CYS A 147 3.85 6.93 6.90
C CYS A 147 3.22 5.58 6.59
N SER A 148 3.96 4.63 6.02
CA SER A 148 3.39 3.48 5.31
C SER A 148 3.58 2.12 5.99
N VAL A 149 4.28 2.04 7.14
CA VAL A 149 4.51 0.75 7.83
C VAL A 149 3.21 0.05 8.22
N ASN A 150 2.16 0.80 8.59
CA ASN A 150 0.84 0.22 8.87
C ASN A 150 0.22 -0.48 7.64
N MET A 151 0.41 0.06 6.43
CA MET A 151 -0.04 -0.60 5.18
C MET A 151 0.76 -1.87 4.94
N ALA A 152 2.09 -1.77 5.00
CA ALA A 152 2.97 -2.91 4.76
C ALA A 152 2.71 -4.05 5.75
N ALA A 153 2.60 -3.75 7.04
CA ALA A 153 2.30 -4.72 8.08
C ALA A 153 0.92 -5.36 7.89
N ALA A 154 -0.11 -4.58 7.54
CA ALA A 154 -1.44 -5.12 7.27
C ALA A 154 -1.43 -6.10 6.08
N GLY A 155 -0.70 -5.80 5.02
CA GLY A 155 -0.46 -6.69 3.89
C GLY A 155 0.26 -7.97 4.32
N ILE A 156 1.35 -7.87 5.10
CA ILE A 156 2.10 -9.04 5.60
C ILE A 156 1.17 -9.97 6.39
N TYR A 157 0.34 -9.42 7.27
CA TYR A 157 -0.57 -10.18 8.12
C TYR A 157 -1.77 -10.79 7.40
N THR A 158 -2.10 -10.32 6.20
CA THR A 158 -3.33 -10.71 5.49
C THR A 158 -3.05 -11.49 4.21
N LEU A 159 -2.06 -11.05 3.43
CA LEU A 159 -1.72 -11.56 2.11
C LEU A 159 -0.35 -12.28 2.07
N GLY A 160 0.40 -12.27 3.18
CA GLY A 160 1.71 -12.91 3.28
C GLY A 160 2.86 -12.11 2.66
N GLY A 161 2.62 -10.87 2.24
CA GLY A 161 3.64 -10.00 1.65
C GLY A 161 3.42 -8.53 2.00
N ALA A 162 4.51 -7.76 2.05
CA ALA A 162 4.42 -6.32 2.25
C ALA A 162 3.77 -5.66 1.02
N PHE A 163 2.58 -5.11 1.20
CA PHE A 163 1.92 -4.32 0.18
C PHE A 163 2.27 -2.84 0.37
N TRP A 164 3.05 -2.30 -0.54
CA TRP A 164 3.45 -0.89 -0.55
C TRP A 164 2.66 -0.11 -1.60
N GLU A 165 2.72 1.21 -1.50
CA GLU A 165 2.06 2.18 -2.37
C GLU A 165 2.43 2.10 -3.87
N PHE A 166 3.30 1.17 -4.29
CA PHE A 166 3.82 1.03 -5.66
C PHE A 166 3.19 -0.11 -6.46
N GLY A 167 2.32 -0.93 -5.85
CA GLY A 167 1.52 -1.89 -6.58
C GLY A 167 0.52 -1.16 -7.47
N ALA A 168 0.71 -1.20 -8.78
CA ALA A 168 -0.27 -0.64 -9.72
C ALA A 168 -1.43 -1.63 -9.88
N PRO A 169 -2.69 -1.18 -9.79
CA PRO A 169 -3.82 -2.02 -10.17
C PRO A 169 -3.77 -2.35 -11.67
N ASP A 170 -4.53 -3.36 -12.08
CA ASP A 170 -4.75 -3.64 -13.50
C ASP A 170 -5.60 -2.51 -14.11
N TRP A 171 -4.91 -1.46 -14.56
CA TRP A 171 -5.53 -0.31 -15.19
C TRP A 171 -6.35 -0.69 -16.40
N ASP A 172 -6.09 -1.82 -17.06
CA ASP A 172 -6.72 -2.22 -18.31
C ASP A 172 -8.01 -3.01 -18.08
N ARG A 173 -8.22 -3.58 -16.88
CA ARG A 173 -9.41 -4.39 -16.56
C ARG A 173 -10.27 -3.87 -15.43
N ALA A 174 -9.73 -3.07 -14.50
CA ALA A 174 -10.53 -2.49 -13.42
C ALA A 174 -11.69 -1.63 -13.98
N ARG A 175 -12.90 -1.87 -13.47
CA ARG A 175 -14.15 -1.15 -13.80
C ARG A 175 -14.58 -0.21 -12.68
N LEU A 176 -14.21 -0.53 -11.44
CA LEU A 176 -14.39 0.32 -10.26
C LEU A 176 -13.03 0.53 -9.58
N PHE A 177 -12.66 1.78 -9.36
CA PHE A 177 -11.44 2.17 -8.66
C PHE A 177 -11.75 3.01 -7.43
N LEU A 178 -11.40 2.50 -6.26
CA LEU A 178 -11.63 3.16 -4.97
C LEU A 178 -10.33 3.78 -4.46
N LEU A 179 -10.36 5.08 -4.16
CA LEU A 179 -9.24 5.85 -3.63
C LEU A 179 -9.47 6.17 -2.15
N PHE A 180 -8.80 5.47 -1.25
CA PHE A 180 -8.95 5.68 0.20
C PHE A 180 -7.80 6.53 0.77
N GLY A 181 -8.10 7.74 1.23
CA GLY A 181 -7.14 8.60 1.93
C GLY A 181 -5.91 8.96 1.09
N VAL A 182 -6.08 9.15 -0.23
CA VAL A 182 -5.01 9.45 -1.19
C VAL A 182 -5.01 10.94 -1.55
N ALA A 183 -3.85 11.59 -1.45
CA ALA A 183 -3.62 12.98 -1.84
C ALA A 183 -3.02 13.08 -3.26
N GLU A 184 -3.14 14.24 -3.92
CA GLU A 184 -2.70 14.47 -5.31
C GLU A 184 -1.19 14.43 -5.57
N ASP A 185 -0.39 14.58 -4.52
CA ASP A 185 1.06 14.55 -4.60
C ASP A 185 1.62 13.13 -4.42
N HIS A 186 0.77 12.21 -3.94
CA HIS A 186 1.01 10.81 -3.74
C HIS A 186 0.80 10.02 -5.05
N ASP A 187 1.71 9.06 -5.29
CA ASP A 187 1.84 8.28 -6.53
C ASP A 187 1.65 9.09 -7.85
N SER A 188 2.21 10.30 -7.87
CA SER A 188 1.69 11.39 -8.71
C SER A 188 1.49 11.07 -10.19
N ASN A 189 2.55 10.77 -10.94
CA ASN A 189 2.44 10.56 -12.39
C ASN A 189 1.85 9.19 -12.75
N PRO A 190 2.27 8.07 -12.12
CA PRO A 190 1.71 6.75 -12.42
C PRO A 190 0.20 6.68 -12.24
N ILE A 191 -0.33 7.19 -11.12
CA ILE A 191 -1.76 7.15 -10.85
C ILE A 191 -2.54 8.07 -11.79
N LYS A 192 -1.99 9.23 -12.20
CA LYS A 192 -2.64 10.12 -13.18
C LYS A 192 -2.79 9.45 -14.54
N ILE A 193 -1.77 8.72 -14.98
CA ILE A 193 -1.82 7.92 -16.21
C ILE A 193 -2.89 6.82 -16.06
N GLY A 194 -2.92 6.14 -14.92
CA GLY A 194 -3.93 5.12 -14.58
C GLY A 194 -5.36 5.67 -14.60
N LEU A 195 -5.60 6.79 -13.92
CA LEU A 195 -6.89 7.49 -13.90
C LEU A 195 -7.32 7.92 -15.31
N GLY A 196 -6.39 8.43 -16.12
CA GLY A 196 -6.65 8.74 -17.52
C GLY A 196 -7.13 7.53 -18.33
N LYS A 197 -6.44 6.38 -18.19
CA LYS A 197 -6.85 5.11 -18.82
C LYS A 197 -8.24 4.65 -18.35
N LEU A 198 -8.48 4.65 -17.04
CA LEU A 198 -9.74 4.22 -16.45
C LEU A 198 -10.90 5.07 -16.98
N LYS A 199 -10.77 6.40 -16.91
CA LYS A 199 -11.80 7.33 -17.39
C LYS A 199 -12.03 7.20 -18.89
N ALA A 200 -10.97 7.01 -19.70
CA ALA A 200 -11.11 6.83 -21.14
C ALA A 200 -11.92 5.57 -21.51
N ARG A 201 -11.94 4.55 -20.65
CA ARG A 201 -12.78 3.35 -20.83
C ARG A 201 -14.14 3.43 -20.14
N GLY A 202 -14.45 4.53 -19.45
CA GLY A 202 -15.67 4.67 -18.65
C GLY A 202 -15.67 3.87 -17.35
N ALA A 203 -14.51 3.46 -16.83
CA ALA A 203 -14.42 2.91 -15.49
C ALA A 203 -14.71 3.99 -14.44
N LYS A 204 -15.40 3.63 -13.36
CA LYS A 204 -15.82 4.54 -12.30
C LYS A 204 -14.70 4.72 -11.27
N VAL A 205 -14.39 5.96 -10.93
CA VAL A 205 -13.43 6.33 -9.88
C VAL A 205 -14.19 6.96 -8.71
N ILE A 206 -14.00 6.42 -7.50
CA ILE A 206 -14.64 6.92 -6.29
C ILE A 206 -13.56 7.32 -5.28
N GLY A 207 -13.61 8.57 -4.82
CA GLY A 207 -12.75 9.10 -3.77
C GLY A 207 -13.38 8.98 -2.38
N ILE A 208 -12.69 8.36 -1.43
CA ILE A 208 -13.05 8.32 -0.01
C ILE A 208 -12.01 9.15 0.74
N ASN A 209 -12.38 10.38 1.07
CA ASN A 209 -11.44 11.37 1.61
C ASN A 209 -12.21 12.50 2.31
N PRO A 210 -11.77 13.00 3.48
CA PRO A 210 -12.40 14.16 4.14
C PRO A 210 -12.43 15.44 3.29
N ILE A 211 -11.51 15.59 2.33
CA ILE A 211 -11.42 16.77 1.46
C ILE A 211 -11.57 16.39 -0.02
N ARG A 212 -12.20 17.28 -0.80
CA ARG A 212 -12.43 17.10 -2.24
C ARG A 212 -11.41 17.88 -3.09
N THR A 213 -10.12 17.60 -2.91
CA THR A 213 -9.03 18.15 -3.73
C THR A 213 -8.38 17.07 -4.59
N GLY A 214 -7.57 17.49 -5.56
CA GLY A 214 -6.69 16.55 -6.23
C GLY A 214 -7.40 15.49 -7.05
N TYR A 215 -7.09 14.22 -6.81
CA TYR A 215 -7.77 13.09 -7.45
C TYR A 215 -9.26 13.03 -7.14
N ASN A 216 -9.68 13.48 -5.95
CA ASN A 216 -11.10 13.51 -5.56
C ASN A 216 -11.89 14.58 -6.31
N ALA A 217 -11.23 15.62 -6.85
CA ALA A 217 -11.89 16.64 -7.66
C ALA A 217 -12.24 16.12 -9.07
N VAL A 218 -11.51 15.11 -9.56
CA VAL A 218 -11.72 14.48 -10.87
C VAL A 218 -12.36 13.09 -10.79
N ALA A 219 -12.67 12.61 -9.58
CA ALA A 219 -13.40 11.36 -9.36
C ALA A 219 -14.86 11.51 -9.80
N ASP A 220 -15.47 10.40 -10.23
CA ASP A 220 -16.87 10.36 -10.66
C ASP A 220 -17.82 10.45 -9.45
N ASP A 221 -17.36 10.03 -8.27
CA ASP A 221 -18.05 10.18 -6.99
C ASP A 221 -17.06 10.45 -5.85
N TRP A 222 -17.53 11.08 -4.78
CA TRP A 222 -16.74 11.44 -3.61
C TRP A 222 -17.53 11.26 -2.31
N LEU A 223 -16.93 10.55 -1.36
CA LEU A 223 -17.44 10.32 -0.01
C LEU A 223 -16.58 11.11 0.98
N GLY A 224 -17.15 12.23 1.44
CA GLY A 224 -16.57 13.09 2.48
C GLY A 224 -16.65 12.45 3.85
N ILE A 225 -15.72 11.53 4.14
CA ILE A 225 -15.71 10.74 5.37
C ILE A 225 -15.11 11.51 6.57
N THR A 226 -15.65 11.28 7.78
CA THR A 226 -15.05 11.74 9.02
C THR A 226 -13.65 11.13 9.20
N PRO A 227 -12.59 11.94 9.41
CA PRO A 227 -11.22 11.43 9.52
C PRO A 227 -11.07 10.30 10.57
N GLY A 228 -10.44 9.20 10.17
CA GLY A 228 -10.16 8.06 11.05
C GLY A 228 -11.32 7.09 11.24
N SER A 229 -12.44 7.28 10.52
CA SER A 229 -13.59 6.38 10.53
C SER A 229 -13.64 5.40 9.34
N ASP A 230 -12.62 5.43 8.46
CA ASP A 230 -12.53 4.62 7.24
C ASP A 230 -12.63 3.12 7.51
N GLY A 231 -12.00 2.62 8.57
CA GLY A 231 -12.09 1.21 8.95
C GLY A 231 -13.51 0.80 9.28
N LEU A 232 -14.30 1.70 9.89
CA LEU A 232 -15.70 1.44 10.20
C LEU A 232 -16.56 1.41 8.94
N LEU A 233 -16.32 2.32 7.99
CA LEU A 233 -16.95 2.27 6.67
C LEU A 233 -16.68 0.92 5.99
N VAL A 234 -15.42 0.48 5.93
CA VAL A 234 -15.04 -0.78 5.26
C VAL A 234 -15.71 -1.99 5.92
N LEU A 235 -15.75 -2.05 7.26
CA LEU A 235 -16.46 -3.11 7.97
C LEU A 235 -17.97 -3.09 7.73
N SER A 236 -18.57 -1.91 7.52
CA SER A 236 -19.98 -1.77 7.14
C SER A 236 -20.25 -2.17 5.68
N LEU A 237 -19.31 -1.93 4.77
CA LEU A 237 -19.37 -2.47 3.40
C LEU A 237 -19.34 -4.00 3.42
N ILE A 238 -18.46 -4.58 4.24
CA ILE A 238 -18.39 -6.04 4.48
C ILE A 238 -19.72 -6.57 5.03
N HIS A 239 -20.32 -5.88 6.01
CA HIS A 239 -21.65 -6.22 6.52
C HIS A 239 -22.69 -6.32 5.39
N CYS A 240 -22.76 -5.32 4.52
CA CYS A 240 -23.71 -5.28 3.40
C CYS A 240 -23.46 -6.41 2.38
N LEU A 241 -22.19 -6.69 2.07
CA LEU A 241 -21.80 -7.75 1.14
C LEU A 241 -22.12 -9.14 1.70
N LEU A 242 -21.89 -9.37 2.99
CA LEU A 242 -22.28 -10.60 3.67
C LEU A 242 -23.80 -10.78 3.68
N GLN A 243 -24.55 -9.73 4.01
CA GLN A 243 -26.02 -9.77 4.08
C GLN A 243 -26.66 -10.07 2.71
N SER A 244 -26.06 -9.58 1.63
CA SER A 244 -26.52 -9.81 0.26
C SER A 244 -25.94 -11.08 -0.40
N GLY A 245 -25.07 -11.82 0.30
CA GLY A 245 -24.40 -13.01 -0.24
C GLY A 245 -23.40 -12.70 -1.37
N LYS A 246 -22.99 -11.44 -1.53
CA LYS A 246 -22.06 -10.98 -2.57
C LYS A 246 -20.61 -11.08 -2.09
N ILE A 247 -20.17 -12.32 -1.87
CA ILE A 247 -18.79 -12.69 -1.50
C ILE A 247 -18.31 -13.86 -2.37
N ASP A 248 -17.00 -13.97 -2.59
CA ASP A 248 -16.40 -15.00 -3.44
C ASP A 248 -16.15 -16.30 -2.67
N LEU A 249 -17.21 -17.07 -2.42
CA LEU A 249 -17.12 -18.34 -1.68
C LEU A 249 -16.11 -19.34 -2.29
N PRO A 250 -16.05 -19.55 -3.62
CA PRO A 250 -15.04 -20.42 -4.22
C PRO A 250 -13.60 -19.96 -3.94
N TYR A 251 -13.31 -18.66 -4.09
CA TYR A 251 -12.00 -18.10 -3.75
C TYR A 251 -11.68 -18.27 -2.27
N LEU A 252 -12.62 -17.93 -1.39
CA LEU A 252 -12.45 -18.02 0.06
C LEU A 252 -12.16 -19.46 0.51
N ALA A 253 -12.94 -20.43 0.01
CA ALA A 253 -12.73 -21.85 0.32
C ALA A 253 -11.35 -22.34 -0.14
N ARG A 254 -10.90 -21.90 -1.32
CA ARG A 254 -9.70 -22.45 -1.96
C ARG A 254 -8.41 -21.75 -1.52
N LEU A 255 -8.39 -20.43 -1.51
CA LEU A 255 -7.13 -19.66 -1.49
C LEU A 255 -6.92 -18.86 -0.21
N THR A 256 -7.79 -19.03 0.78
CA THR A 256 -7.69 -18.32 2.07
C THR A 256 -7.78 -19.28 3.24
N ASN A 257 -7.64 -18.75 4.46
CA ASN A 257 -7.86 -19.47 5.69
C ASN A 257 -9.35 -19.51 6.12
N ALA A 258 -10.28 -19.00 5.31
CA ALA A 258 -11.71 -19.03 5.60
C ALA A 258 -12.27 -20.41 6.02
N PRO A 259 -11.82 -21.55 5.46
CA PRO A 259 -12.30 -22.87 5.90
C PRO A 259 -11.56 -23.43 7.12
N CYS A 260 -10.45 -22.84 7.57
CA CYS A 260 -9.68 -23.36 8.68
C CYS A 260 -10.52 -23.35 9.96
N LEU A 261 -10.46 -24.44 10.73
CA LEU A 261 -11.26 -24.63 11.93
C LEU A 261 -10.68 -23.84 13.11
N VAL A 262 -11.52 -23.09 13.81
CA VAL A 262 -11.19 -22.33 15.03
C VAL A 262 -11.85 -23.00 16.22
N ASN A 263 -11.14 -23.07 17.34
CA ASN A 263 -11.70 -23.55 18.60
C ASN A 263 -12.65 -22.51 19.22
N GLU A 264 -13.93 -22.87 19.35
CA GLU A 264 -14.97 -21.96 19.87
C GLU A 264 -15.14 -22.01 21.39
N ASP A 265 -14.51 -22.95 22.09
CA ASP A 265 -14.75 -23.19 23.51
C ASP A 265 -14.04 -22.12 24.38
N PRO A 266 -14.78 -21.23 25.07
CA PRO A 266 -14.19 -20.18 25.89
C PRO A 266 -13.41 -20.72 27.10
N GLN A 267 -13.64 -21.98 27.50
CA GLN A 267 -12.93 -22.62 28.60
C GLN A 267 -11.63 -23.29 28.12
N SER A 268 -11.44 -23.44 26.81
CA SER A 268 -10.25 -24.04 26.25
C SER A 268 -9.08 -23.06 26.28
N PRO A 269 -7.85 -23.50 26.66
CA PRO A 269 -6.66 -22.66 26.53
C PRO A 269 -6.31 -22.34 25.07
N GLN A 270 -6.94 -23.02 24.12
CA GLN A 270 -6.79 -22.79 22.68
C GLN A 270 -7.95 -21.98 22.08
N HIS A 271 -8.81 -21.37 22.90
CA HIS A 271 -9.93 -20.55 22.43
C HIS A 271 -9.46 -19.51 21.39
N GLY A 272 -10.13 -19.45 20.24
CA GLY A 272 -9.81 -18.50 19.17
C GLY A 272 -8.57 -18.85 18.33
N LEU A 273 -7.87 -19.95 18.63
CA LEU A 273 -6.77 -20.44 17.81
C LEU A 273 -7.26 -21.40 16.72
N LEU A 274 -6.52 -21.47 15.61
CA LEU A 274 -6.74 -22.48 14.58
C LEU A 274 -6.43 -23.88 15.13
N LEU A 275 -7.34 -24.81 14.90
CA LEU A 275 -7.10 -26.23 15.11
C LEU A 275 -6.03 -26.70 14.12
N LYS A 276 -5.03 -27.41 14.64
CA LYS A 276 -3.88 -27.90 13.88
C LYS A 276 -3.69 -29.40 14.07
N ASP A 277 -3.01 -30.04 13.13
CA ASP A 277 -2.50 -31.40 13.28
C ASP A 277 -1.18 -31.44 14.08
N ASP A 278 -0.62 -32.63 14.27
CA ASP A 278 0.62 -32.85 15.02
C ASP A 278 1.85 -32.21 14.32
N ALA A 279 1.76 -31.92 13.02
CA ALA A 279 2.78 -31.21 12.26
C ALA A 279 2.58 -29.67 12.31
N GLY A 280 1.57 -29.18 13.03
CA GLY A 280 1.27 -27.76 13.18
C GLY A 280 0.52 -27.15 11.99
N LYS A 281 0.03 -27.97 11.04
CA LYS A 281 -0.73 -27.50 9.88
C LYS A 281 -2.19 -27.23 10.27
N PRO A 282 -2.78 -26.09 9.86
CA PRO A 282 -4.20 -25.82 10.09
C PRO A 282 -5.09 -26.91 9.47
N LEU A 283 -6.17 -27.28 10.16
CA LEU A 283 -7.12 -28.28 9.71
C LEU A 283 -8.39 -27.65 9.13
N VAL A 284 -8.92 -28.30 8.09
CA VAL A 284 -10.25 -28.04 7.49
C VAL A 284 -11.06 -29.35 7.53
N ILE A 285 -12.36 -29.29 7.23
CA ILE A 285 -13.12 -30.50 6.84
C ILE A 285 -13.10 -30.60 5.32
N ASP A 286 -12.66 -31.75 4.80
CA ASP A 286 -12.72 -32.04 3.37
C ASP A 286 -14.12 -32.53 2.98
N ARG A 287 -14.79 -31.83 2.08
CA ARG A 287 -16.16 -32.13 1.60
C ARG A 287 -16.27 -33.49 0.94
N ARG A 288 -15.18 -33.99 0.35
CA ARG A 288 -15.15 -35.28 -0.33
C ARG A 288 -15.23 -36.45 0.65
N THR A 289 -14.59 -36.31 1.81
CA THR A 289 -14.45 -37.38 2.80
C THR A 289 -15.30 -37.17 4.05
N GLY A 290 -15.73 -35.94 4.32
CA GLY A 290 -16.40 -35.57 5.57
C GLY A 290 -15.47 -35.56 6.79
N HIS A 291 -14.15 -35.68 6.58
CA HIS A 291 -13.17 -35.83 7.65
C HIS A 291 -12.19 -34.65 7.71
N PRO A 292 -11.54 -34.41 8.87
CA PRO A 292 -10.49 -33.42 8.98
C PRO A 292 -9.31 -33.75 8.03
N ALA A 293 -8.82 -32.73 7.34
CA ALA A 293 -7.64 -32.80 6.48
C ALA A 293 -6.76 -31.55 6.65
N PRO A 294 -5.44 -31.63 6.38
CA PRO A 294 -4.58 -30.45 6.33
C PRO A 294 -5.08 -29.43 5.31
N TRP A 295 -5.08 -28.15 5.67
CA TRP A 295 -5.53 -27.07 4.80
C TRP A 295 -4.77 -27.01 3.47
N ASP A 296 -3.52 -27.44 3.43
CA ASP A 296 -2.66 -27.48 2.25
C ASP A 296 -2.53 -28.87 1.63
N GLY A 297 -3.37 -29.84 2.04
CA GLY A 297 -3.35 -31.19 1.51
C GLY A 297 -3.71 -31.24 0.01
N GLU A 298 -3.01 -32.08 -0.74
CA GLU A 298 -3.27 -32.31 -2.16
C GLU A 298 -4.69 -32.84 -2.38
N GLY A 299 -5.44 -32.23 -3.31
CA GLY A 299 -6.81 -32.65 -3.63
C GLY A 299 -7.89 -32.35 -2.58
N VAL A 300 -7.55 -31.68 -1.47
CA VAL A 300 -8.51 -31.32 -0.42
C VAL A 300 -9.51 -30.28 -0.92
N GLU A 301 -10.81 -30.51 -0.66
CA GLU A 301 -11.90 -29.59 -0.99
C GLU A 301 -12.57 -29.05 0.28
N PRO A 302 -12.19 -27.87 0.79
CA PRO A 302 -12.64 -27.43 2.10
C PRO A 302 -14.14 -27.11 2.19
N ASP A 303 -14.78 -27.52 3.30
CA ASP A 303 -16.16 -27.19 3.63
C ASP A 303 -16.25 -25.91 4.48
N LEU A 304 -16.79 -24.84 3.88
CA LEU A 304 -17.01 -23.57 4.57
C LEU A 304 -18.16 -23.59 5.59
N SER A 305 -19.02 -24.62 5.55
CA SER A 305 -20.20 -24.76 6.42
C SER A 305 -19.99 -25.75 7.57
N ALA A 306 -18.82 -26.39 7.62
CA ALA A 306 -18.56 -27.49 8.53
C ALA A 306 -18.67 -27.11 10.01
N THR A 307 -18.92 -28.12 10.83
CA THR A 307 -18.80 -28.04 12.29
C THR A 307 -18.18 -29.33 12.78
N LEU A 308 -17.10 -29.22 13.55
CA LEU A 308 -16.38 -30.36 14.12
C LEU A 308 -16.50 -30.36 15.64
N ARG A 309 -17.09 -31.42 16.20
CA ARG A 309 -17.03 -31.70 17.64
C ARG A 309 -15.92 -32.71 17.89
N ARG A 310 -14.87 -32.33 18.63
CA ARG A 310 -13.74 -33.22 18.99
C ARG A 310 -13.40 -33.06 20.46
N ALA A 311 -13.34 -34.17 21.20
CA ALA A 311 -13.01 -34.17 22.63
C ALA A 311 -13.81 -33.15 23.46
N GLY A 312 -15.11 -33.02 23.17
CA GLY A 312 -16.00 -32.06 23.86
C GLY A 312 -15.94 -30.61 23.36
N VAL A 313 -15.00 -30.27 22.48
CA VAL A 313 -14.80 -28.92 21.93
C VAL A 313 -15.46 -28.79 20.55
N THR A 314 -16.19 -27.70 20.33
CA THR A 314 -16.73 -27.33 19.01
C THR A 314 -15.72 -26.49 18.25
N HIS A 315 -15.55 -26.79 16.97
CA HIS A 315 -14.74 -26.01 16.05
C HIS A 315 -15.54 -25.63 14.81
N ARG A 316 -15.39 -24.38 14.36
CA ARG A 316 -16.02 -23.87 13.14
C ARG A 316 -15.04 -23.13 12.24
N PRO A 317 -15.31 -23.08 10.93
CA PRO A 317 -14.50 -22.31 9.99
C PRO A 317 -14.33 -20.84 10.40
N VAL A 318 -13.18 -20.24 10.10
CA VAL A 318 -12.92 -18.79 10.23
C VAL A 318 -14.06 -17.96 9.62
N LEU A 319 -14.63 -18.40 8.49
CA LEU A 319 -15.75 -17.72 7.84
C LEU A 319 -16.98 -17.58 8.75
N HIS A 320 -17.29 -18.57 9.59
CA HIS A 320 -18.41 -18.49 10.53
C HIS A 320 -18.18 -17.41 11.57
N HIS A 321 -16.97 -17.30 12.11
CA HIS A 321 -16.61 -16.26 13.07
C HIS A 321 -16.65 -14.87 12.43
N LEU A 322 -16.15 -14.76 11.21
CA LEU A 322 -16.20 -13.53 10.43
C LEU A 322 -17.66 -13.10 10.18
N ALA A 323 -18.50 -14.01 9.67
CA ALA A 323 -19.89 -13.74 9.38
C ALA A 323 -20.66 -13.36 10.66
N THR A 324 -20.51 -14.14 11.74
CA THR A 324 -21.13 -13.84 13.05
C THR A 324 -20.72 -12.46 13.55
N ARG A 325 -19.44 -12.11 13.45
CA ARG A 325 -18.93 -10.83 13.93
C ARG A 325 -19.47 -9.67 13.10
N TYR A 326 -19.38 -9.74 11.78
CA TYR A 326 -19.62 -8.59 10.90
C TYR A 326 -21.06 -8.48 10.37
N LEU A 327 -21.88 -9.53 10.48
CA LEU A 327 -23.34 -9.42 10.34
C LEU A 327 -24.01 -8.78 11.56
N ALA A 328 -23.27 -8.56 12.65
CA ALA A 328 -23.81 -7.92 13.84
C ALA A 328 -24.37 -6.51 13.52
N PRO A 329 -25.51 -6.11 14.13
CA PRO A 329 -26.14 -4.80 13.89
C PRO A 329 -25.23 -3.58 14.11
N ALA A 330 -24.19 -3.72 14.93
CA ALA A 330 -23.20 -2.66 15.17
C ALA A 330 -22.40 -2.24 13.92
N PHE A 331 -22.42 -3.06 12.86
CA PHE A 331 -21.81 -2.74 11.57
C PHE A 331 -22.83 -2.39 10.48
N ALA A 332 -24.13 -2.40 10.80
CA ALA A 332 -25.14 -1.94 9.87
C ALA A 332 -24.90 -0.46 9.52
N PRO A 333 -25.13 -0.03 8.27
CA PRO A 333 -24.89 1.35 7.86
C PRO A 333 -25.59 2.40 8.74
N GLU A 334 -26.78 2.10 9.28
CA GLU A 334 -27.49 2.97 10.22
C GLU A 334 -26.72 3.19 11.52
N ALA A 335 -26.06 2.14 12.03
CA ALA A 335 -25.33 2.19 13.30
C ALA A 335 -24.04 3.02 13.22
N ILE A 336 -23.55 3.29 12.01
CA ILE A 336 -22.24 3.93 11.78
C ILE A 336 -22.33 5.25 11.00
N ALA A 337 -23.52 5.62 10.51
CA ALA A 337 -23.73 6.80 9.68
C ALA A 337 -23.21 8.09 10.34
N ASP A 338 -23.62 8.36 11.58
CA ASP A 338 -23.21 9.57 12.31
C ASP A 338 -21.69 9.64 12.54
N ARG A 339 -21.08 8.49 12.83
CA ARG A 339 -19.63 8.40 13.11
C ARG A 339 -18.79 8.58 11.85
N THR A 340 -19.28 8.11 10.72
CA THR A 340 -18.60 8.23 9.43
C THR A 340 -18.92 9.52 8.68
N GLY A 341 -20.00 10.22 9.08
CA GLY A 341 -20.52 11.37 8.34
C GLY A 341 -21.20 10.98 7.03
N LEU A 342 -21.47 9.68 6.80
CA LEU A 342 -22.02 9.16 5.56
C LEU A 342 -23.44 8.61 5.78
N PRO A 343 -24.44 9.04 5.00
CA PRO A 343 -25.79 8.47 5.11
C PRO A 343 -25.78 6.97 4.85
N ALA A 344 -26.59 6.21 5.61
CA ALA A 344 -26.74 4.76 5.48
C ALA A 344 -27.04 4.30 4.04
N ALA A 345 -27.84 5.06 3.30
CA ALA A 345 -28.14 4.80 1.89
C ALA A 345 -26.90 4.88 0.99
N ARG A 346 -25.98 5.81 1.27
CA ARG A 346 -24.73 5.99 0.49
C ARG A 346 -23.75 4.86 0.72
N ILE A 347 -23.67 4.35 1.95
CA ILE A 347 -22.85 3.17 2.28
C ILE A 347 -23.38 1.93 1.55
N ARG A 348 -24.71 1.72 1.54
CA ARG A 348 -25.32 0.61 0.78
C ARG A 348 -25.11 0.73 -0.71
N GLN A 349 -25.22 1.95 -1.25
CA GLN A 349 -24.95 2.20 -2.65
C GLN A 349 -23.50 1.83 -3.00
N LEU A 350 -22.52 2.26 -2.21
CA LEU A 350 -21.13 1.88 -2.44
C LEU A 350 -20.92 0.35 -2.35
N ALA A 351 -21.55 -0.33 -1.38
CA ALA A 351 -21.49 -1.78 -1.29
C ALA A 351 -22.10 -2.47 -2.52
N ALA A 352 -23.22 -1.97 -3.02
CA ALA A 352 -23.86 -2.48 -4.24
C ALA A 352 -23.00 -2.25 -5.49
N GLU A 353 -22.35 -1.09 -5.61
CA GLU A 353 -21.43 -0.80 -6.72
C GLU A 353 -20.19 -1.71 -6.69
N ILE A 354 -19.64 -2.00 -5.50
CA ILE A 354 -18.57 -2.98 -5.32
C ILE A 354 -19.06 -4.37 -5.74
N ALA A 355 -20.23 -4.79 -5.28
CA ALA A 355 -20.80 -6.09 -5.62
C ALA A 355 -21.01 -6.24 -7.13
N GLN A 356 -21.59 -5.22 -7.77
CA GLN A 356 -21.80 -5.18 -9.21
C GLN A 356 -20.47 -5.29 -9.96
N ALA A 357 -19.48 -4.45 -9.64
CA ALA A 357 -18.19 -4.48 -10.32
C ALA A 357 -17.40 -5.78 -10.09
N ALA A 358 -17.57 -6.44 -8.95
CA ALA A 358 -16.89 -7.69 -8.62
C ALA A 358 -17.56 -8.92 -9.25
N PHE A 359 -18.88 -8.97 -9.27
CA PHE A 359 -19.63 -10.20 -9.57
C PHE A 359 -20.47 -10.15 -10.85
N ASP A 360 -20.81 -8.97 -11.37
CA ASP A 360 -21.57 -8.86 -12.60
C ASP A 360 -20.60 -8.81 -13.80
N ASP A 361 -20.61 -9.88 -14.59
CA ASP A 361 -19.71 -10.09 -15.75
C ASP A 361 -18.21 -9.95 -15.40
N PRO A 362 -17.66 -10.83 -14.54
CA PRO A 362 -16.25 -10.77 -14.14
C PRO A 362 -15.33 -11.05 -15.35
N PRO A 363 -14.25 -10.27 -15.55
CA PRO A 363 -13.28 -10.55 -16.61
C PRO A 363 -12.62 -11.92 -16.38
N VAL A 364 -12.44 -12.70 -17.44
CA VAL A 364 -11.74 -13.99 -17.38
C VAL A 364 -10.34 -13.83 -17.93
N LEU A 365 -9.33 -14.20 -17.14
CA LEU A 365 -7.95 -14.23 -17.56
C LEU A 365 -7.61 -15.65 -18.05
N HIS A 366 -7.31 -15.79 -19.33
CA HIS A 366 -6.82 -17.05 -19.91
C HIS A 366 -5.34 -17.25 -19.60
N ARG A 367 -5.05 -17.55 -18.33
CA ARG A 367 -3.71 -17.77 -17.79
C ARG A 367 -3.73 -19.07 -16.99
N PRO A 368 -3.29 -20.20 -17.59
CA PRO A 368 -3.24 -21.46 -16.87
C PRO A 368 -2.29 -21.38 -15.67
N TRP A 369 -2.71 -21.92 -14.54
CA TRP A 369 -1.92 -21.94 -13.31
C TRP A 369 -2.27 -23.17 -12.47
N THR A 370 -1.37 -23.56 -11.57
CA THR A 370 -1.61 -24.64 -10.60
C THR A 370 -1.58 -24.02 -9.21
N ASP A 371 -2.59 -24.30 -8.40
CA ASP A 371 -2.64 -23.81 -7.03
C ASP A 371 -1.74 -24.61 -6.08
N PHE A 372 -1.60 -24.13 -4.85
CA PHE A 372 -0.73 -24.75 -3.84
C PHE A 372 -1.20 -26.15 -3.38
N ARG A 373 -2.41 -26.59 -3.77
CA ARG A 373 -2.93 -27.94 -3.53
C ARG A 373 -2.84 -28.85 -4.76
N GLY A 374 -2.18 -28.39 -5.83
CA GLY A 374 -1.98 -29.17 -7.05
C GLY A 374 -3.13 -29.09 -8.06
N HIS A 375 -4.19 -28.31 -7.82
CA HIS A 375 -5.25 -28.18 -8.81
C HIS A 375 -4.83 -27.27 -9.95
N ARG A 376 -4.94 -27.78 -11.18
CA ARG A 376 -4.71 -27.02 -12.39
C ARG A 376 -5.98 -26.25 -12.78
N HIS A 377 -5.83 -24.96 -13.05
CA HIS A 377 -6.86 -24.04 -13.51
C HIS A 377 -6.45 -23.53 -14.88
N GLU A 378 -7.34 -23.61 -15.88
CA GLU A 378 -7.05 -23.08 -17.23
C GLU A 378 -7.26 -21.55 -17.32
N THR A 379 -8.07 -21.02 -16.40
CA THR A 379 -8.42 -19.60 -16.35
C THR A 379 -8.43 -19.08 -14.92
N MET A 380 -8.31 -17.77 -14.76
CA MET A 380 -8.48 -17.07 -13.49
C MET A 380 -9.66 -16.09 -13.62
N PRO A 381 -10.72 -16.23 -12.81
CA PRO A 381 -11.78 -15.23 -12.74
C PRO A 381 -11.20 -13.97 -12.06
N GLY A 382 -11.27 -12.84 -12.76
CA GLY A 382 -10.88 -11.55 -12.23
C GLY A 382 -12.06 -10.84 -11.56
N ARG A 383 -11.75 -9.92 -10.65
CA ARG A 383 -12.72 -9.04 -10.01
C ARG A 383 -12.37 -7.62 -10.40
N ALA A 384 -13.27 -6.93 -11.10
CA ALA A 384 -12.95 -5.64 -11.72
C ALA A 384 -13.01 -4.47 -10.71
N VAL A 385 -12.64 -4.72 -9.46
CA VAL A 385 -12.56 -3.74 -8.37
C VAL A 385 -11.09 -3.58 -8.00
N ALA A 386 -10.59 -2.36 -8.05
CA ALA A 386 -9.26 -2.02 -7.57
C ALA A 386 -9.37 -1.03 -6.42
N ILE A 387 -8.60 -1.25 -5.35
CA ILE A 387 -8.56 -0.36 -4.18
C ILE A 387 -7.14 0.17 -4.03
N HIS A 388 -7.00 1.48 -4.02
CA HIS A 388 -5.73 2.15 -3.75
C HIS A 388 -5.88 2.99 -2.49
N ALA A 389 -5.05 2.69 -1.50
CA ALA A 389 -5.08 3.33 -0.18
C ALA A 389 -3.67 3.79 0.20
N MET A 390 -3.56 4.92 0.90
CA MET A 390 -2.24 5.41 1.33
C MET A 390 -2.26 6.15 2.68
N ARG A 391 -1.51 7.25 2.81
CA ARG A 391 -1.16 7.88 4.08
C ARG A 391 -2.38 8.30 4.91
N GLY A 392 -3.46 8.73 4.28
CA GLY A 392 -4.70 9.06 4.98
C GLY A 392 -5.27 7.88 5.78
N ILE A 393 -5.02 6.65 5.32
CA ILE A 393 -5.46 5.40 5.95
C ILE A 393 -4.43 4.86 6.95
N SER A 394 -3.15 5.16 6.76
CA SER A 394 -2.10 4.51 7.54
C SER A 394 -1.55 5.37 8.68
N ALA A 395 -1.63 6.70 8.58
CA ALA A 395 -0.97 7.63 9.51
C ALA A 395 -1.81 7.98 10.76
N HIS A 396 -2.71 7.11 11.19
CA HIS A 396 -3.46 7.23 12.43
C HIS A 396 -3.32 5.97 13.30
N SER A 397 -3.70 6.07 14.58
CA SER A 397 -3.49 5.01 15.59
C SER A 397 -4.13 3.65 15.21
N ASN A 398 -5.22 3.69 14.44
CA ASN A 398 -5.92 2.50 13.93
C ASN A 398 -5.58 2.15 12.47
N GLY A 399 -4.52 2.74 11.90
CA GLY A 399 -4.22 2.60 10.48
C GLY A 399 -3.92 1.17 10.06
N PHE A 400 -3.24 0.38 10.91
CA PHE A 400 -3.03 -1.05 10.69
C PHE A 400 -4.35 -1.82 10.55
N GLN A 401 -5.30 -1.59 11.47
CA GLN A 401 -6.59 -2.29 11.42
C GLN A 401 -7.44 -1.84 10.24
N THR A 402 -7.35 -0.56 9.85
CA THR A 402 -8.05 -0.04 8.67
C THR A 402 -7.52 -0.65 7.39
N ALA A 403 -6.20 -0.72 7.23
CA ALA A 403 -5.57 -1.40 6.10
C ALA A 403 -5.91 -2.89 6.06
N ARG A 404 -5.95 -3.58 7.22
CA ARG A 404 -6.41 -4.97 7.30
C ARG A 404 -7.87 -5.13 6.91
N ALA A 405 -8.75 -4.19 7.29
CA ALA A 405 -10.15 -4.21 6.87
C ALA A 405 -10.28 -4.07 5.34
N ILE A 406 -9.46 -3.22 4.72
CA ILE A 406 -9.41 -3.07 3.26
C ILE A 406 -8.97 -4.38 2.59
N HIS A 407 -7.88 -4.99 3.06
CA HIS A 407 -7.44 -6.28 2.53
C HIS A 407 -8.46 -7.40 2.78
N LEU A 408 -9.18 -7.35 3.90
CA LEU A 408 -10.27 -8.27 4.16
C LEU A 408 -11.42 -8.08 3.16
N LEU A 409 -11.79 -6.83 2.85
CA LEU A 409 -12.77 -6.54 1.81
C LEU A 409 -12.32 -7.09 0.45
N GLN A 410 -11.06 -6.86 0.06
CA GLN A 410 -10.49 -7.40 -1.18
C GLN A 410 -10.58 -8.94 -1.21
N ALA A 411 -10.16 -9.61 -0.13
CA ALA A 411 -10.23 -11.07 -0.03
C ALA A 411 -11.67 -11.60 -0.07
N LEU A 412 -12.62 -10.93 0.59
CA LEU A 412 -14.03 -11.32 0.58
C LEU A 412 -14.66 -11.27 -0.81
N ILE A 413 -14.25 -10.31 -1.63
CA ILE A 413 -14.77 -10.18 -3.00
C ILE A 413 -13.90 -10.89 -4.05
N GLY A 414 -12.75 -11.47 -3.66
CA GLY A 414 -11.80 -12.13 -4.55
C GLY A 414 -10.94 -11.18 -5.40
N ALA A 415 -10.79 -9.91 -4.98
CA ALA A 415 -10.08 -8.84 -5.71
C ALA A 415 -8.67 -8.55 -5.14
N VAL A 416 -8.00 -9.58 -4.64
CA VAL A 416 -6.62 -9.48 -4.11
C VAL A 416 -5.63 -9.30 -5.24
#